data_AF-A0AAP1RCD7-F1
#
_entry.id   AF-A0AAP1RCD7-F1
#
_cell.length_a   1.000
_cell.length_b   1.000
_cell.length_c   1.000
_cell.angle_alpha   90.00
_cell.angle_beta   90.00
_cell.angle_gamma   90.00
#
_symmetry.space_group_name_H-M   'P 1'
#
loop_
_entity.id
_entity.type
_entity.pdbx_description
1 polymer ?
#
loop_
_entity_poly.entity_id
_entity_poly.type
_entity_poly.pdbx_seq_one_letter_code
_entity_poly.pdbx_strand_id
1 'polypeptide(L)'
;EVENADINQRLLEVIEQIGSYSKQIRSAIEDGVVEPHEQTAINDELYLSISKLQEHAALVYKIFCAPEKSDARECAAPGVVAFCVCGETNA
;
A
#
# COMPACT_ATOMS: atom_id res chain seq x y z
N GLU A 1 19.60 -2.59 9.17
CA GLU A 1 18.56 -1.53 9.16
C GLU A 1 18.03 -1.41 7.73
N VAL A 2 16.81 -0.90 7.54
CA VAL A 2 16.31 -0.57 6.19
C VAL A 2 16.78 0.85 5.90
N GLU A 3 17.59 1.04 4.86
CA GLU A 3 18.12 2.36 4.51
C GLU A 3 17.12 3.15 3.65
N ASN A 4 17.18 4.48 3.68
CA ASN A 4 16.29 5.35 2.88
C ASN A 4 16.43 5.07 1.36
N ALA A 5 17.64 4.70 0.91
CA ALA A 5 17.89 4.26 -0.46
C ALA A 5 17.07 3.01 -0.83
N ASP A 6 16.93 2.06 0.10
CA ASP A 6 16.14 0.83 -0.10
C ASP A 6 14.65 1.11 -0.24
N ILE A 7 14.13 2.14 0.44
CA ILE A 7 12.72 2.53 0.37
C ILE A 7 12.40 3.12 -1.00
N ASN A 8 13.23 4.06 -1.46
CA ASN A 8 13.06 4.67 -2.78
C ASN A 8 13.18 3.63 -3.89
N GLN A 9 14.09 2.66 -3.74
CA GLN A 9 14.20 1.54 -4.67
C GLN A 9 12.92 0.68 -4.68
N ARG A 10 12.39 0.32 -3.50
CA ARG A 10 11.12 -0.42 -3.39
C ARG A 10 9.94 0.35 -3.97
N LEU A 11 9.91 1.68 -3.84
CA LEU A 11 8.88 2.53 -4.48
C LEU A 11 8.93 2.40 -6.00
N LEU A 12 10.12 2.50 -6.59
CA LEU A 12 10.29 2.36 -8.03
C LEU A 12 9.84 0.99 -8.51
N GLU A 13 10.18 -0.09 -7.80
CA GLU A 13 9.72 -1.45 -8.10
C GLU A 13 8.19 -1.57 -8.06
N VAL A 14 7.52 -0.94 -7.10
CA VAL A 14 6.05 -0.94 -7.02
C VAL A 14 5.44 -0.19 -8.21
N ILE A 15 5.99 0.97 -8.57
CA ILE A 15 5.50 1.77 -9.70
C ILE A 15 5.69 1.00 -11.02
N GLU A 16 6.81 0.32 -11.20
CA GLU A 16 7.07 -0.54 -12.36
C GLU A 16 6.06 -1.69 -12.43
N GLN A 17 5.76 -2.34 -11.30
CA GLN A 17 4.74 -3.39 -11.23
C GLN A 17 3.35 -2.87 -11.62
N ILE A 18 2.94 -1.70 -11.10
CA ILE A 18 1.67 -1.06 -11.49
C ILE A 18 1.65 -0.72 -12.99
N GLY A 19 2.79 -0.30 -13.54
CA GLY A 19 2.96 -0.08 -14.97
C GLY A 19 2.77 -1.37 -15.78
N SER A 20 3.31 -2.50 -15.31
CA SER A 20 3.10 -3.84 -15.88
C SER A 20 1.63 -4.24 -15.84
N TYR A 21 0.99 -4.11 -14.68
CA TYR A 21 -0.44 -4.36 -14.49
C TYR A 21 -1.31 -3.57 -15.47
N SER A 22 -1.03 -2.27 -15.64
CA SER A 22 -1.76 -1.43 -16.59
C SER A 22 -1.64 -1.92 -18.04
N LYS A 23 -0.46 -2.44 -18.44
CA LYS A 23 -0.28 -3.01 -19.78
C LYS A 23 -1.07 -4.31 -19.94
N GLN A 24 -1.05 -5.18 -18.93
CA GLN A 24 -1.81 -6.43 -18.96
C GLN A 24 -3.31 -6.19 -19.12
N ILE A 25 -3.88 -5.22 -18.38
CA ILE A 25 -5.29 -4.83 -18.56
C ILE A 25 -5.55 -4.35 -19.98
N ARG A 26 -4.71 -3.46 -20.53
CA ARG A 26 -4.90 -2.92 -21.88
C ARG A 26 -4.92 -4.02 -22.94
N SER A 27 -4.03 -4.99 -22.82
CA SER A 27 -3.97 -6.15 -23.72
C SER A 27 -5.23 -7.01 -23.61
N ALA A 28 -5.66 -7.35 -22.39
CA ALA A 28 -6.81 -8.23 -22.18
C ALA A 28 -8.16 -7.60 -22.58
N ILE A 29 -8.26 -6.27 -22.69
CA ILE A 29 -9.50 -5.60 -23.14
C ILE A 29 -9.46 -5.24 -24.63
N GLU A 30 -8.37 -5.52 -25.34
CA GLU A 30 -8.13 -5.03 -26.71
C GLU A 30 -9.14 -5.58 -27.73
N ASP A 31 -9.54 -6.85 -27.58
CA ASP A 31 -10.50 -7.52 -28.45
C ASP A 31 -11.96 -7.42 -27.94
N GLY A 32 -12.15 -6.78 -26.78
CA GLY A 32 -13.44 -6.61 -26.11
C GLY A 32 -13.93 -7.81 -25.31
N VAL A 33 -13.14 -8.88 -25.16
CA VAL A 33 -13.51 -10.09 -24.40
C VAL A 33 -12.34 -10.54 -23.53
N VAL A 34 -12.45 -10.33 -22.22
CA VAL A 34 -11.44 -10.85 -21.27
C VAL A 34 -11.63 -12.34 -21.07
N GLU A 35 -10.63 -13.13 -21.45
CA GLU A 35 -10.64 -14.57 -21.25
C GLU A 35 -10.44 -14.96 -19.77
N PRO A 36 -10.93 -16.13 -19.33
CA PRO A 36 -10.80 -16.55 -17.93
C PRO A 36 -9.34 -16.59 -17.42
N HIS A 37 -8.40 -16.97 -18.29
CA HIS A 37 -6.99 -17.03 -17.93
C HIS A 37 -6.35 -15.64 -17.80
N GLU A 38 -6.78 -14.68 -18.63
CA GLU A 38 -6.39 -13.27 -18.53
C GLU A 38 -6.96 -12.63 -17.26
N GLN A 39 -8.23 -12.93 -16.94
CA GLN A 39 -8.87 -12.50 -15.71
C GLN A 39 -8.09 -12.96 -14.46
N THR A 40 -7.63 -14.22 -14.44
CA THR A 40 -6.78 -14.74 -13.35
C THR A 40 -5.44 -14.01 -13.28
N ALA A 41 -4.74 -13.86 -14.41
CA ALA A 41 -3.44 -13.16 -14.44
C ALA A 41 -3.56 -11.71 -13.97
N ILE A 42 -4.58 -10.99 -14.42
CA ILE A 42 -4.89 -9.62 -13.98
C ILE A 42 -5.15 -9.58 -12.48
N ASN A 43 -5.94 -10.51 -11.94
CA ASN A 43 -6.24 -10.53 -10.51
C ASN A 43 -4.98 -10.81 -9.68
N ASP A 44 -4.15 -11.77 -10.09
CA ASP A 44 -2.91 -12.10 -9.38
C ASP A 44 -1.94 -10.92 -9.36
N GLU A 45 -1.77 -10.26 -10.51
CA GLU A 45 -0.95 -9.06 -10.65
C GLU A 45 -1.48 -7.88 -9.83
N LEU A 46 -2.82 -7.72 -9.78
CA LEU A 46 -3.49 -6.71 -8.95
C LEU A 46 -3.19 -6.94 -7.46
N TYR A 47 -3.38 -8.17 -6.97
CA TYR A 47 -3.13 -8.51 -5.57
C TYR A 47 -1.66 -8.27 -5.20
N LEU A 48 -0.73 -8.70 -6.06
CA LEU A 48 0.69 -8.45 -5.87
C LEU A 48 1.01 -6.96 -5.79
N SER A 49 0.45 -6.15 -6.69
CA SER A 49 0.66 -4.71 -6.73
C SER A 49 0.12 -4.02 -5.47
N ILE A 50 -1.06 -4.43 -4.98
CA ILE A 50 -1.65 -3.92 -3.73
C ILE A 50 -0.74 -4.24 -2.54
N SER A 51 -0.33 -5.51 -2.40
CA SER A 51 0.52 -5.93 -1.28
C SER A 51 1.83 -5.17 -1.23
N LYS A 52 2.52 -5.03 -2.36
CA LYS A 52 3.78 -4.26 -2.45
C LYS A 52 3.57 -2.78 -2.10
N LEU A 53 2.49 -2.16 -2.58
CA LEU A 53 2.19 -0.77 -2.28
C LEU A 53 1.89 -0.55 -0.79
N GLN A 54 1.15 -1.48 -0.17
CA GLN A 54 0.88 -1.44 1.27
C GLN A 54 2.15 -1.60 2.10
N GLU A 55 3.04 -2.53 1.73
CA GLU A 55 4.35 -2.71 2.37
C GLU A 55 5.20 -1.44 2.29
N HIS A 56 5.27 -0.82 1.11
CA HIS A 56 5.99 0.43 0.93
C HIS A 56 5.39 1.56 1.80
N ALA A 57 4.06 1.72 1.79
CA ALA A 57 3.39 2.73 2.61
C ALA A 57 3.65 2.53 4.12
N ALA A 58 3.62 1.28 4.59
CA ALA A 58 3.93 0.95 5.99
C ALA A 58 5.40 1.28 6.35
N LEU A 59 6.34 1.02 5.43
CA LEU A 59 7.75 1.36 5.63
C LEU A 59 7.99 2.87 5.68
N VAL A 60 7.37 3.63 4.78
CA VAL A 60 7.42 5.10 4.80
C VAL A 60 6.85 5.63 6.11
N TYR A 61 5.70 5.14 6.56
CA TYR A 61 5.11 5.55 7.82
C TYR A 61 6.06 5.28 9.00
N LYS A 62 6.66 4.09 9.07
CA LYS A 62 7.60 3.73 10.15
C LYS A 62 8.83 4.64 10.22
N ILE A 63 9.28 5.18 9.08
CA ILE A 63 10.54 5.93 9.00
C ILE A 63 10.31 7.44 9.10
N PHE A 64 9.24 7.95 8.50
CA PHE A 64 8.96 9.38 8.42
C PHE A 64 7.91 9.87 9.41
N CYS A 65 7.05 8.99 9.94
CA CYS A 65 6.19 9.39 11.06
C CYS A 65 6.97 9.23 12.36
N ALA A 66 7.10 10.34 13.08
CA ALA A 66 7.57 10.29 14.46
C ALA A 66 6.66 9.34 15.25
N PRO A 67 7.21 8.47 16.13
CA PRO A 67 6.37 7.79 17.09
C PRO A 67 5.58 8.87 17.81
N GLU A 68 4.26 8.70 17.87
CA GLU A 68 3.43 9.54 18.71
C GLU A 68 4.12 9.59 20.08
N LYS A 69 4.44 10.79 20.58
CA LYS A 69 4.93 10.93 21.94
C LYS A 69 3.79 10.49 22.84
N SER A 70 3.69 9.19 23.07
CA SER A 70 2.89 8.66 24.14
C SER A 70 3.66 9.01 25.40
N ASP A 71 3.49 10.25 25.88
CA ASP A 71 3.42 10.45 27.31
C ASP A 71 2.18 9.69 27.77
N ALA A 72 2.33 8.36 27.89
CA ALA A 72 1.32 7.41 28.36
C ALA A 72 1.01 7.62 29.85
N ARG A 73 0.99 8.87 30.30
CA ARG A 73 0.66 9.28 31.65
C ARG A 73 -0.77 9.80 31.77
N GLU A 74 -1.45 10.11 30.67
CA GLU A 74 -2.82 10.67 30.72
C GLU A 74 -3.95 9.75 30.23
N CYS A 75 -3.68 8.53 29.78
CA CYS A 75 -4.74 7.58 29.38
C CYS A 75 -4.97 6.41 30.35
N ALA A 76 -4.63 6.56 31.63
CA ALA A 76 -5.11 5.65 32.66
C ALA A 76 -6.56 5.99 33.06
N ALA A 77 -7.49 5.95 32.11
CA ALA A 77 -8.90 5.73 32.38
C ALA A 77 -9.24 4.30 31.93
N PRO A 78 -9.62 3.39 32.84
CA PRO A 78 -9.84 2.00 32.49
C PRO A 78 -11.01 1.88 31.49
N GLY A 79 -10.76 1.35 30.29
CA GLY A 79 -11.82 0.79 29.44
C GLY A 79 -11.98 1.34 28.02
N VAL A 80 -11.19 2.29 27.56
CA VAL A 80 -11.28 2.77 26.17
C VAL A 80 -10.06 2.32 25.37
N VAL A 81 -10.27 1.33 24.51
CA VAL A 81 -9.32 0.98 23.44
C VAL A 81 -9.21 2.18 22.50
N ALA A 82 -8.01 2.77 22.39
CA ALA A 82 -7.75 3.83 21.42
C ALA A 82 -7.90 3.25 20.00
N PHE A 83 -8.99 3.60 19.33
CA PHE A 83 -9.22 3.29 17.92
C PHE A 83 -8.51 4.36 17.09
N CYS A 84 -7.51 3.95 16.30
CA CYS A 84 -6.83 4.83 15.35
C CYS A 84 -7.77 5.15 14.17
N VAL A 85 -8.34 6.36 14.12
CA VAL A 85 -8.92 6.90 12.88
C VAL A 85 -7.82 7.67 12.16
N CYS A 86 -7.17 7.03 11.19
CA CYS A 86 -6.31 7.75 10.25
C CYS A 86 -7.20 8.24 9.09
N GLY A 87 -7.75 9.44 9.22
CA GLY A 87 -8.50 10.09 8.15
C GLY A 87 -9.41 11.19 8.66
N GLU A 88 -8.87 12.41 8.79
CA GLU A 88 -9.71 13.60 8.82
C GLU A 88 -9.73 14.24 7.43
N THR A 89 -10.96 14.48 6.99
CA THR A 89 -11.47 15.00 5.73
C THR A 89 -10.94 16.40 5.40
N ASN A 90 -10.62 16.63 4.12
CA ASN A 90 -10.44 17.97 3.59
C ASN A 90 -11.81 18.63 3.33
N ALA A 91 -12.01 19.77 4.00
CA ALA A 91 -12.99 20.85 3.81
C ALA A 91 -14.45 20.59 4.22
#